data_AF-A0A0B7MKY6-F1
#
_entry.id   AF-A0A0B7MKY6-F1
#
_cell.length_a   1.000
_cell.length_b   1.000
_cell.length_c   1.000
_cell.angle_alpha   90.00
_cell.angle_beta   90.00
_cell.angle_gamma   90.00
#
_symmetry.space_group_name_H-M   'P 1'
#
loop_
_entity.id
_entity.type
_entity.pdbx_description
1 polymer ?
#
loop_
_entity_poly.entity_id
_entity_poly.type
_entity_poly.pdbx_seq_one_letter_code
_entity_poly.pdbx_strand_id
1 'polypeptide(L)'
;MVKKIVNNYNVELNSFYENVLKTDTTVSKQAYCEARQKIDPKAFIELNDSVNKVVYEQCDDLKLWNGYRLSAIDGTVLELPDTALLRKEFGCSGNQNRMVARAKASCLFDVLNKVIISTFALKKYPQTLDISEL
;
A
#
# COMPACT_ATOMS: atom_id res chain seq x y z
N MET A 1 15.06 1.13 8.55
CA MET A 1 14.45 1.55 9.84
C MET A 1 13.17 2.31 9.52
N VAL A 2 12.00 1.68 9.67
CA VAL A 2 10.71 2.37 9.51
C VAL A 2 10.55 3.30 10.71
N LYS A 3 10.65 4.61 10.50
CA LYS A 3 10.32 5.58 11.55
C LYS A 3 8.84 5.41 11.85
N LYS A 4 8.51 5.04 13.09
CA LYS A 4 7.15 5.13 13.62
C LYS A 4 6.74 6.60 13.50
N ILE A 5 5.81 6.92 12.61
CA ILE A 5 5.19 8.24 12.58
C ILE A 5 4.31 8.30 13.84
N VAL A 6 4.78 9.04 14.85
CA VAL A 6 4.03 9.34 16.09
C VAL A 6 3.42 10.74 15.99
N ASN A 7 3.18 11.25 14.79
CA ASN A 7 2.48 12.51 14.62
C ASN A 7 0.98 12.26 14.79
N ASN A 8 0.36 13.03 15.69
CA ASN A 8 -1.07 13.00 15.92
C ASN A 8 -1.81 13.35 14.62
N TYR A 9 -2.74 12.51 14.15
CA TYR A 9 -3.54 12.74 12.93
C TYR A 9 -4.10 14.17 12.80
N ASN A 10 -4.47 14.80 13.91
CA ASN A 10 -4.96 16.19 13.90
C ASN A 10 -3.89 17.19 13.46
N VAL A 11 -2.63 16.98 13.84
CA VAL A 11 -1.51 17.87 13.48
C VAL A 11 -1.25 17.79 11.98
N GLU A 12 -1.22 16.58 11.43
CA GLU A 12 -1.05 16.36 9.99
C GLU A 12 -2.22 16.92 9.18
N LEU A 13 -3.46 16.68 9.64
CA LEU A 13 -4.66 17.23 8.99
C LEU A 13 -4.64 18.76 9.03
N ASN A 14 -4.47 19.37 10.20
CA ASN A 14 -4.42 20.83 10.31
C ASN A 14 -3.32 21.43 9.43
N SER A 15 -2.12 20.83 9.46
CA SER A 15 -1.01 21.22 8.57
C SER A 15 -1.39 21.13 7.09
N PHE A 16 -2.10 20.10 6.66
CA PHE A 16 -2.56 19.98 5.27
C PHE A 16 -3.57 21.07 4.90
N TYR A 17 -4.57 21.33 5.75
CA TYR A 17 -5.58 22.37 5.50
C TYR A 17 -4.96 23.77 5.47
N GLU A 18 -4.05 24.06 6.40
CA GLU A 18 -3.34 25.35 6.48
C GLU A 18 -2.35 25.53 5.33
N ASN A 19 -1.49 24.54 5.07
CA ASN A 19 -0.34 24.71 4.18
C ASN A 19 -0.66 24.40 2.71
N VAL A 20 -1.53 23.43 2.45
CA VAL A 20 -1.86 22.98 1.09
C VAL A 20 -3.15 23.64 0.61
N LEU A 21 -4.23 23.55 1.39
CA LEU A 21 -5.53 24.09 1.00
C LEU A 21 -5.70 25.58 1.34
N LYS A 22 -4.77 26.17 2.12
CA LYS A 22 -4.79 27.58 2.53
C LYS A 22 -6.12 28.00 3.19
N THR A 23 -6.67 27.12 4.04
CA THR A 23 -7.94 27.35 4.75
C THR A 23 -7.81 27.00 6.23
N ASP A 24 -8.59 27.69 7.07
CA ASP A 24 -8.66 27.48 8.53
C ASP A 24 -9.71 26.41 8.90
N THR A 25 -9.99 25.49 7.97
CA THR A 25 -10.97 24.43 8.19
C THR A 25 -10.36 23.35 9.09
N THR A 26 -10.99 23.12 10.25
CA THR A 26 -10.62 22.01 11.13
C THR A 26 -11.48 20.79 10.85
N VAL A 27 -10.85 19.62 10.65
CA VAL A 27 -11.54 18.34 10.43
C VAL A 27 -11.29 17.39 11.59
N SER A 28 -12.36 16.81 12.14
CA SER A 28 -12.24 15.83 13.22
C SER A 28 -11.71 14.49 12.69
N LYS A 29 -11.00 13.73 13.55
CA LYS A 29 -10.51 12.38 13.21
C LYS A 29 -11.62 11.46 12.73
N GLN A 30 -12.79 11.56 13.37
CA GLN A 30 -13.95 10.73 13.01
C GLN A 30 -14.46 11.07 11.61
N ALA A 31 -14.63 12.35 11.30
CA ALA A 31 -15.06 12.79 9.97
C ALA A 31 -14.07 12.36 8.88
N TYR A 32 -12.76 12.45 9.15
CA TYR A 32 -11.73 11.97 8.24
C TYR A 32 -11.79 10.44 8.03
N CYS A 33 -11.94 9.66 9.11
CA CYS A 33 -12.06 8.20 9.02
C CYS A 33 -13.30 7.76 8.23
N GLU A 34 -14.45 8.42 8.46
CA GLU A 34 -15.69 8.16 7.72
C GLU A 34 -15.55 8.53 6.23
N ALA A 35 -14.91 9.65 5.92
CA ALA A 35 -14.64 10.04 4.54
C ALA A 35 -13.69 9.06 3.84
N ARG A 36 -12.64 8.60 4.53
CA ARG A 36 -11.66 7.65 3.99
C ARG A 36 -12.30 6.32 3.57
N GLN A 37 -13.32 5.85 4.29
CA GLN A 37 -14.05 4.62 3.94
C GLN A 37 -14.84 4.73 2.63
N LYS A 38 -15.12 5.95 2.15
CA LYS A 38 -15.87 6.20 0.90
C LYS A 38 -14.96 6.21 -0.34
N ILE A 39 -13.63 6.17 -0.16
CA ILE A 39 -12.68 6.15 -1.27
C ILE A 39 -12.63 4.73 -1.84
N ASP A 40 -12.94 4.59 -3.12
CA ASP A 40 -12.74 3.31 -3.84
C ASP A 40 -11.23 2.98 -3.87
N PRO A 41 -10.80 1.80 -3.39
CA PRO A 41 -9.41 1.37 -3.48
C PRO A 41 -8.81 1.44 -4.89
N LYS A 42 -9.63 1.30 -5.94
CA LYS A 42 -9.19 1.43 -7.34
C LYS A 42 -8.63 2.82 -7.66
N ALA A 43 -9.07 3.86 -6.96
CA ALA A 43 -8.54 5.21 -7.15
C ALA A 43 -7.02 5.28 -6.89
N PHE A 44 -6.48 4.46 -5.99
CA PHE A 44 -5.03 4.40 -5.74
C PHE A 44 -4.27 3.71 -6.89
N ILE A 45 -4.90 2.73 -7.55
CA ILE A 45 -4.33 2.06 -8.72
C ILE A 45 -4.28 3.06 -9.88
N GLU A 46 -5.40 3.71 -10.16
CA GLU A 46 -5.51 4.72 -11.23
C GLU A 46 -4.56 5.91 -11.00
N LEU A 47 -4.42 6.36 -9.74
CA LEU A 47 -3.46 7.40 -9.38
C LEU A 47 -2.02 6.96 -9.66
N ASN A 48 -1.65 5.73 -9.26
CA ASN A 48 -0.32 5.20 -9.54
C ASN A 48 -0.06 5.08 -11.05
N ASP A 49 -1.02 4.59 -11.82
CA ASP A 49 -0.90 4.45 -13.26
C ASP A 49 -0.77 5.82 -13.93
N SER A 50 -1.52 6.82 -13.46
CA SER A 50 -1.42 8.21 -13.95
C SER A 50 -0.05 8.82 -13.67
N VAL A 51 0.51 8.61 -12.47
CA VAL A 51 1.87 9.06 -12.13
C VAL A 51 2.91 8.38 -13.03
N ASN A 52 2.81 7.06 -13.22
CA ASN A 52 3.72 6.33 -14.10
C ASN A 52 3.65 6.82 -15.55
N LYS A 53 2.44 7.12 -16.04
CA LYS A 53 2.23 7.69 -17.38
C LYS A 53 2.98 9.01 -17.54
N VAL A 54 2.81 9.94 -16.60
CA VAL A 54 3.52 11.23 -16.63
C VAL A 54 5.03 11.02 -16.63
N VAL A 55 5.53 10.19 -15.71
CA VAL A 55 6.98 9.98 -15.55
C VAL A 55 7.61 9.31 -16.77
N TYR A 56 6.98 8.29 -17.36
CA TYR A 56 7.60 7.53 -18.43
C TYR A 56 7.24 7.99 -19.85
N GLU A 57 6.17 8.76 -20.03
CA GLU A 57 5.75 9.24 -21.36
C GLU A 57 5.92 10.75 -21.56
N GLN A 58 6.01 11.54 -20.48
CA GLN A 58 6.01 13.00 -20.57
C GLN A 58 7.26 13.67 -19.99
N CYS A 59 8.10 12.93 -19.25
CA CYS A 59 9.37 13.45 -18.73
C CYS A 59 10.54 13.04 -19.62
N ASP A 60 11.32 14.01 -20.06
CA ASP A 60 12.49 13.80 -20.93
C ASP A 60 13.77 13.45 -20.13
N ASP A 61 13.77 13.63 -18.81
CA ASP A 61 14.94 13.53 -17.92
C ASP A 61 14.99 12.23 -17.10
N LEU A 62 14.45 11.14 -17.67
CA LEU A 62 14.50 9.81 -17.06
C LEU A 62 15.93 9.35 -16.77
N LYS A 63 16.19 9.00 -15.51
CA LYS A 63 17.48 8.46 -15.08
C LYS A 63 17.57 6.99 -15.43
N LEU A 64 18.59 6.64 -16.20
CA LEU A 64 18.89 5.27 -16.62
C LEU A 64 20.28 4.85 -16.12
N TRP A 65 20.43 3.56 -15.81
CA TRP A 65 21.72 2.95 -15.54
C TRP A 65 22.21 2.25 -16.81
N ASN A 66 23.28 2.77 -17.43
CA ASN A 66 23.84 2.25 -18.68
C ASN A 66 22.80 2.10 -19.82
N GLY A 67 21.85 3.03 -19.91
CA GLY A 67 20.76 2.98 -20.91
C GLY A 67 19.59 2.07 -20.53
N TYR A 68 19.60 1.45 -19.34
CA TYR A 68 18.54 0.57 -18.86
C TYR A 68 17.83 1.14 -17.63
N ARG A 69 16.55 0.81 -17.47
CA ARG A 69 15.82 1.10 -16.23
C ARG A 69 16.27 0.13 -15.13
N LEU A 70 16.68 0.68 -13.99
CA LEU A 70 17.07 -0.12 -12.82
C LEU A 70 15.88 -0.23 -11.85
N SER A 71 15.33 -1.43 -11.73
CA SER A 71 14.18 -1.69 -10.86
C SER A 71 14.54 -2.65 -9.73
N ALA A 72 13.96 -2.42 -8.55
CA ALA A 72 14.01 -3.32 -7.40
C ALA A 72 12.62 -3.87 -7.10
N ILE A 73 12.56 -5.12 -6.66
CA ILE A 73 11.33 -5.75 -6.20
C ILE A 73 11.51 -6.18 -4.75
N ASP A 74 10.53 -5.83 -3.91
CA ASP A 74 10.46 -6.31 -2.53
C ASP A 74 9.06 -6.85 -2.23
N GLY A 75 9.00 -7.87 -1.38
CA GLY A 75 7.78 -8.60 -1.06
C GLY A 75 7.61 -8.74 0.44
N THR A 76 6.37 -8.63 0.91
CA THR A 76 6.03 -8.78 2.32
C THR A 76 4.74 -9.58 2.52
N VAL A 77 4.54 -10.04 3.75
CA VAL A 77 3.31 -10.69 4.18
C VAL A 77 2.63 -9.78 5.19
N LEU A 78 1.38 -9.43 4.91
CA LEU A 78 0.54 -8.58 5.75
C LEU A 78 -0.39 -9.47 6.57
N GLU A 79 -0.44 -9.24 7.89
CA GLU A 79 -1.51 -9.77 8.75
C GLU A 79 -2.76 -8.89 8.56
N LEU A 80 -3.88 -9.52 8.25
CA LEU A 80 -5.17 -8.86 8.04
C LEU A 80 -6.03 -9.00 9.30
N PRO A 81 -7.08 -8.17 9.47
CA PRO A 81 -8.13 -8.45 10.44
C PRO A 81 -8.66 -9.87 10.25
N ASP A 82 -8.76 -10.60 11.36
CA ASP A 82 -8.98 -12.03 11.30
C ASP A 82 -10.47 -12.37 11.18
N THR A 83 -11.00 -12.29 9.96
CA THR A 83 -12.40 -12.60 9.64
C THR A 83 -12.50 -13.80 8.71
N ALA A 84 -13.61 -14.54 8.79
CA ALA A 84 -13.86 -15.68 7.90
C ALA A 84 -13.82 -15.29 6.41
N LEU A 85 -14.33 -14.10 6.07
CA LEU A 85 -14.29 -13.55 4.72
C LEU A 85 -12.84 -13.35 4.23
N LEU A 86 -11.99 -12.70 5.04
CA LEU A 86 -10.61 -12.42 4.66
C LEU A 86 -9.75 -13.68 4.63
N ARG A 87 -10.01 -14.66 5.49
CA ARG A 87 -9.37 -15.98 5.42
C ARG A 87 -9.74 -16.73 4.13
N LYS A 88 -11.01 -16.66 3.70
CA LYS A 88 -11.46 -17.29 2.46
C LYS A 88 -10.81 -16.65 1.24
N GLU A 89 -10.77 -15.33 1.19
CA GLU A 89 -10.25 -14.56 0.06
C GLU A 89 -8.72 -14.62 -0.03
N PHE A 90 -8.04 -14.34 1.09
CA PHE A 90 -6.58 -14.16 1.11
C PHE A 90 -5.82 -15.35 1.71
N GLY A 91 -6.49 -16.32 2.31
CA GLY A 91 -5.83 -17.42 3.02
C GLY A 91 -5.45 -17.05 4.45
N CYS A 92 -4.81 -17.99 5.13
CA CYS A 92 -4.38 -17.85 6.51
C CYS A 92 -2.99 -18.47 6.72
N SER A 93 -2.29 -18.00 7.75
CA SER A 93 -0.99 -18.52 8.16
C SER A 93 -0.77 -18.26 9.64
N GLY A 94 -0.08 -19.18 10.30
CA GLY A 94 0.06 -19.15 11.75
C GLY A 94 0.72 -20.42 12.27
N ASN A 95 0.65 -20.61 13.58
CA ASN A 95 1.09 -21.84 14.24
C ASN A 95 -0.12 -22.60 14.80
N GLN A 96 0.12 -23.75 15.44
CA GLN A 96 -0.92 -24.59 16.04
C GLN A 96 -1.82 -23.83 17.05
N ASN A 97 -1.33 -22.74 17.64
CA ASN A 97 -2.05 -21.96 18.65
C ASN A 97 -2.81 -20.76 18.09
N ARG A 98 -2.43 -20.26 16.91
CA ARG A 98 -3.04 -19.06 16.31
C ARG A 98 -2.88 -19.05 14.80
N MET A 99 -4.01 -19.20 14.10
CA MET A 99 -4.14 -18.97 12.66
C MET A 99 -4.78 -17.60 12.43
N VAL A 100 -4.21 -16.80 11.54
CA VAL A 100 -4.74 -15.47 11.19
C VAL A 100 -4.81 -15.29 9.68
N ALA A 101 -5.77 -14.49 9.22
CA ALA A 101 -5.83 -14.06 7.82
C ALA A 101 -4.53 -13.35 7.43
N ARG A 102 -3.91 -13.76 6.31
CA ARG A 102 -2.68 -13.15 5.79
C ARG A 102 -2.74 -12.99 4.29
N ALA A 103 -2.11 -11.93 3.79
CA ALA A 103 -2.00 -11.67 2.36
C ALA A 103 -0.56 -11.35 1.98
N LYS A 104 -0.16 -11.69 0.75
CA LYS A 104 1.14 -11.29 0.20
C LYS A 104 0.99 -9.97 -0.56
N ALA A 105 1.95 -9.07 -0.35
CA ALA A 105 2.08 -7.85 -1.13
C ALA A 105 3.49 -7.76 -1.71
N SER A 106 3.63 -7.20 -2.90
CA SER A 106 4.95 -6.89 -3.48
C SER A 106 4.90 -5.58 -4.26
N CYS A 107 6.04 -4.89 -4.30
CA CYS A 107 6.20 -3.61 -4.96
C CYS A 107 7.38 -3.67 -5.92
N LEU A 108 7.15 -3.28 -7.18
CA LEU A 108 8.19 -3.03 -8.17
C LEU A 108 8.49 -1.53 -8.20
N PHE A 109 9.72 -1.17 -7.90
CA PHE A 109 10.16 0.20 -7.69
C PHE A 109 11.29 0.59 -8.65
N ASP A 110 11.17 1.75 -9.30
CA ASP A 110 12.27 2.36 -10.04
C ASP A 110 13.22 3.04 -9.06
N VAL A 111 14.43 2.49 -8.94
CA VAL A 111 15.41 2.91 -7.96
C VAL A 111 16.00 4.28 -8.28
N LEU A 112 16.09 4.66 -9.56
CA LEU A 112 16.70 5.93 -9.96
C LEU A 112 15.70 7.07 -10.01
N ASN A 113 14.51 6.80 -10.54
CA ASN A 113 13.43 7.78 -10.71
C ASN A 113 12.52 7.88 -9.48
N LYS A 114 12.65 6.95 -8.51
CA LYS A 114 11.95 6.95 -7.22
C LYS A 114 10.43 6.81 -7.32
N VAL A 115 9.97 6.03 -8.29
CA VAL A 115 8.55 5.82 -8.58
C VAL A 115 8.20 4.34 -8.41
N ILE A 116 7.03 4.07 -7.83
CA ILE A 116 6.45 2.74 -7.81
C ILE A 116 5.90 2.46 -9.21
N ILE A 117 6.47 1.46 -9.89
CA ILE A 117 6.03 1.07 -11.23
C ILE A 117 4.72 0.30 -11.12
N SER A 118 4.69 -0.69 -10.23
CA SER A 118 3.54 -1.56 -10.07
C SER A 118 3.53 -2.16 -8.67
N THR A 119 2.34 -2.48 -8.19
CA THR A 119 2.15 -3.23 -6.96
C THR A 119 1.33 -4.47 -7.22
N PHE A 120 1.74 -5.58 -6.63
CA PHE A 120 0.91 -6.76 -6.51
C PHE A 120 0.34 -6.76 -5.09
N ALA A 121 -0.73 -6.00 -4.89
CA ALA A 121 -1.39 -5.93 -3.61
C ALA A 121 -2.28 -7.17 -3.41
N LEU A 122 -2.07 -7.86 -2.29
CA LEU A 122 -3.00 -8.83 -1.71
C LEU A 122 -3.28 -10.07 -2.57
N LYS A 123 -2.24 -10.88 -2.84
CA LYS A 123 -2.45 -12.23 -3.35
C LYS A 123 -2.71 -13.24 -2.23
N LYS A 124 -3.50 -14.26 -2.55
CA LYS A 124 -3.79 -15.39 -1.67
C LYS A 124 -2.48 -16.00 -1.14
N TYR A 125 -2.35 -16.06 0.17
CA TYR A 125 -1.30 -16.80 0.84
C TYR A 125 -1.56 -18.30 0.63
N PRO A 126 -0.59 -19.06 0.10
CA PRO A 126 -0.79 -20.49 -0.12
C PRO A 126 -1.06 -21.16 1.22
N GLN A 127 -2.19 -21.85 1.33
CA GLN A 127 -2.47 -22.71 2.48
C GLN A 127 -1.36 -23.77 2.51
N THR A 128 -0.65 -23.88 3.63
CA THR A 128 0.06 -25.11 3.93
C THR A 128 -0.98 -26.22 3.91
N LEU A 129 -0.79 -27.22 3.04
CA LEU A 129 -1.56 -28.46 3.03
C LEU A 129 -1.72 -28.93 4.47
N ASP A 130 -2.97 -29.22 4.84
CA ASP A 130 -3.25 -29.86 6.10
C ASP A 130 -2.56 -31.23 6.08
N ILE A 131 -1.49 -31.36 6.87
CA ILE A 131 -0.71 -32.59 7.00
C ILE A 131 -1.51 -33.70 7.71
N SER A 132 -2.78 -33.47 8.03
CA SER A 132 -3.73 -34.51 8.46
C SER A 132 -4.38 -35.28 7.29
N GLU A 133 -4.13 -34.90 6.03
CA GLU A 133 -4.56 -35.64 4.83
C GLU A 133 -3.42 -36.49 4.18
N LEU A 134 -2.31 -36.71 4.89
CA LEU A 134 -1.23 -37.65 4.54
C LEU A 134 -1.12 -38.76 5.59
#